data_AF-A0A5V1W6U2-F1
#
_entry.id   AF-A0A5V1W6U2-F1
#
_cell.length_a   1.000
_cell.length_b   1.000
_cell.length_c   1.000
_cell.angle_alpha   90.00
_cell.angle_beta   90.00
_cell.angle_gamma   90.00
#
_symmetry.space_group_name_H-M   'P 1'
#
loop_
_entity.id
_entity.type
_entity.pdbx_description
1 polymer ?
#
loop_
_entity_poly.entity_id
_entity_poly.type
_entity_poly.pdbx_seq_one_letter_code
_entity_poly.pdbx_strand_id
1 'polypeptide(L)'
;MMADVSNGPVSTLPGHSSEVPVGTKCDEHPDRDAVRRVQGETDSFGCEYHDMCQECHDEYVRETNSADYSGKCNWCGKHAERLIPHRDIEEGSHGRVYEVCKPCIDAERQRWEEEDEERW
;
A
#
# COMPACT_ATOMS: atom_id res chain seq x y z
N MET A 1 10.44 -16.45 8.88
CA MET A 1 9.85 -16.25 10.23
C MET A 1 8.41 -15.76 10.04
N MET A 2 7.61 -15.52 11.10
CA MET A 2 6.30 -14.86 10.95
C MET A 2 6.54 -13.36 10.74
N ALA A 3 5.99 -12.80 9.67
CA ALA A 3 6.04 -11.37 9.39
C ALA A 3 5.40 -10.58 10.56
N ASP A 4 6.00 -9.45 10.90
CA ASP A 4 5.47 -8.54 11.93
C ASP A 4 4.16 -7.92 11.43
N VAL A 5 3.20 -7.68 12.32
CA VAL A 5 1.89 -7.12 11.97
C VAL A 5 1.62 -5.86 12.76
N SER A 6 0.90 -4.92 12.15
CA SER A 6 0.53 -3.69 12.85
C SER A 6 -0.39 -3.98 14.05
N ASN A 7 -0.23 -3.19 15.11
CA ASN A 7 -1.11 -3.24 16.29
C ASN A 7 -2.43 -2.48 16.03
N GLY A 8 -3.15 -2.88 14.97
CA GLY A 8 -4.39 -2.25 14.52
C GLY A 8 -4.27 -1.60 13.13
N PRO A 9 -5.34 -0.93 12.69
CA PRO A 9 -5.42 -0.36 11.34
C PRO A 9 -4.39 0.74 11.11
N VAL A 10 -3.91 0.84 9.87
CA VAL A 10 -2.89 1.80 9.45
C VAL A 10 -3.41 2.75 8.39
N SER A 11 -2.96 4.00 8.43
CA SER A 11 -3.31 5.02 7.44
C SER A 11 -2.45 4.98 6.18
N THR A 12 -1.31 4.28 6.22
CA THR A 12 -0.39 4.09 5.11
C THR A 12 -0.88 3.00 4.16
N LEU A 13 -0.40 3.05 2.91
CA LEU A 13 -0.78 2.13 1.84
C LEU A 13 0.25 0.99 1.66
N PRO A 14 -0.14 -0.14 1.05
CA PRO A 14 0.81 -1.18 0.63
C PRO A 14 2.00 -0.59 -0.14
N GLY A 15 3.20 -1.08 0.15
CA GLY A 15 4.46 -0.57 -0.37
C GLY A 15 5.06 0.60 0.40
N HIS A 16 4.39 1.14 1.42
CA HIS A 16 4.97 2.15 2.30
C HIS A 16 6.21 1.61 3.03
N SER A 17 7.32 2.35 2.97
CA SER A 17 8.56 1.99 3.67
C SER A 17 8.69 2.73 5.00
N SER A 18 9.18 2.04 6.02
CA SER A 18 9.38 2.60 7.36
C SER A 18 10.74 2.18 7.93
N GLU A 19 11.13 2.81 9.05
CA GLU A 19 12.33 2.43 9.78
C GLU A 19 12.21 1.01 10.34
N VAL A 20 13.32 0.27 10.27
CA VAL A 20 13.39 -1.08 10.83
C VAL A 20 13.69 -0.98 12.32
N PRO A 21 12.93 -1.65 13.21
CA PRO A 21 13.28 -1.74 14.62
C PRO A 21 14.68 -2.34 14.83
N VAL A 22 15.38 -1.85 15.86
CA VAL A 22 16.75 -2.28 16.13
C VAL A 22 16.81 -3.79 16.44
N GLY A 23 17.71 -4.49 15.74
CA GLY A 23 17.95 -5.93 15.94
C GLY A 23 17.01 -6.85 15.17
N THR A 24 16.09 -6.29 14.38
CA THR A 24 15.22 -7.06 13.48
C THR A 24 16.02 -7.77 12.40
N LYS A 25 15.68 -9.04 12.17
CA LYS A 25 16.30 -9.89 11.16
C LYS A 25 15.48 -9.89 9.89
N CYS A 26 16.13 -10.19 8.77
CA CYS A 26 15.41 -10.39 7.53
C CYS A 26 14.51 -11.64 7.61
N ASP A 27 13.28 -11.51 7.13
CA ASP A 27 12.26 -12.56 7.22
C ASP A 27 12.64 -13.83 6.43
N GLU A 28 13.32 -13.64 5.30
CA GLU A 28 13.83 -14.70 4.42
C GLU A 28 15.25 -15.14 4.77
N HIS A 29 16.06 -14.23 5.32
CA HIS A 29 17.45 -14.48 5.69
C HIS A 29 17.67 -14.19 7.18
N PRO A 30 17.29 -15.10 8.10
CA PRO A 30 17.32 -14.85 9.54
C PRO A 30 18.71 -14.52 10.10
N ASP A 31 19.77 -14.92 9.41
CA ASP A 31 21.17 -14.64 9.79
C ASP A 31 21.62 -13.21 9.44
N ARG A 32 20.80 -12.43 8.73
CA ARG A 32 21.12 -11.07 8.26
C ARG A 32 20.21 -10.04 8.91
N ASP A 33 20.77 -8.86 9.19
CA ASP A 33 19.99 -7.74 9.69
C ASP A 33 19.10 -7.16 8.59
N ALA A 34 17.86 -6.82 8.96
CA ALA A 34 16.96 -6.09 8.07
C ALA A 34 17.39 -4.61 8.01
N VAL A 35 17.35 -4.05 6.81
CA VAL A 35 17.72 -2.64 6.54
C VAL A 35 16.53 -1.83 6.03
N ARG A 36 15.47 -2.51 5.59
CA ARG A 36 14.21 -1.91 5.13
C ARG A 36 13.02 -2.70 5.65
N ARG A 37 11.99 -1.99 6.11
CA ARG A 37 10.67 -2.53 6.44
C ARG A 37 9.67 -1.98 5.44
N VAL A 38 8.97 -2.87 4.75
CA VAL A 38 7.96 -2.50 3.75
C VAL A 38 6.61 -3.06 4.18
N GLN A 39 5.59 -2.22 4.14
CA GLN A 39 4.21 -2.62 4.37
C GLN A 39 3.71 -3.51 3.22
N GLY A 40 3.27 -4.72 3.53
CA GLY A 40 2.68 -5.64 2.57
C GLY A 40 1.17 -5.46 2.43
N GLU A 41 0.44 -6.57 2.40
CA GLU A 41 -1.03 -6.52 2.35
C GLU A 41 -1.60 -5.67 3.49
N THR A 42 -2.61 -4.88 3.17
CA THR A 42 -3.24 -3.94 4.09
C THR A 42 -4.75 -4.04 3.98
N ASP A 43 -5.40 -4.24 5.12
CA ASP A 43 -6.84 -4.33 5.24
C ASP A 43 -7.36 -3.40 6.35
N SER A 44 -8.63 -3.56 6.71
CA SER A 44 -9.29 -2.77 7.75
C SER A 44 -8.83 -3.10 9.18
N PHE A 45 -8.09 -4.19 9.37
CA PHE A 45 -7.59 -4.63 10.67
C PHE A 45 -6.12 -4.29 10.88
N GLY A 46 -5.35 -4.10 9.80
CA GLY A 46 -3.96 -3.73 9.88
C GLY A 46 -3.20 -3.97 8.59
N CYS A 47 -1.90 -4.19 8.74
CA CYS A 47 -1.03 -4.61 7.67
C CYS A 47 0.03 -5.59 8.18
N GLU A 48 0.56 -6.37 7.24
CA GLU A 48 1.81 -7.09 7.44
C GLU A 48 3.01 -6.18 7.13
N TYR A 49 4.14 -6.48 7.76
CA TYR A 49 5.42 -5.84 7.51
C TYR A 49 6.44 -6.89 7.07
N HIS A 50 7.10 -6.60 5.95
CA HIS A 50 8.21 -7.37 5.41
C HIS A 50 9.52 -6.71 5.80
N ASP A 51 10.31 -7.40 6.62
CA ASP A 51 11.64 -6.98 7.05
C ASP A 51 12.69 -7.60 6.14
N MET A 52 13.36 -6.75 5.37
CA MET A 52 14.23 -7.17 4.27
C MET A 52 15.68 -6.75 4.52
N CYS A 53 16.61 -7.68 4.29
CA CYS A 53 18.01 -7.32 4.08
C CYS A 53 18.17 -6.64 2.71
N GLN A 54 19.35 -6.07 2.44
CA GLN A 54 19.56 -5.29 1.20
C GLN A 54 19.28 -6.12 -0.07
N GLU A 55 19.67 -7.39 -0.08
CA GLU A 55 19.44 -8.29 -1.21
C GLU A 55 17.94 -8.49 -1.50
N CYS A 56 17.16 -8.86 -0.48
CA CYS A 56 15.70 -9.01 -0.59
C CYS A 56 15.01 -7.71 -1.00
N HIS A 57 15.46 -6.58 -0.46
CA HIS A 57 14.89 -5.27 -0.82
C HIS A 57 15.19 -4.92 -2.28
N ASP A 58 16.41 -5.20 -2.77
CA ASP A 58 16.75 -4.97 -4.17
C ASP A 58 15.94 -5.86 -5.12
N GLU A 59 15.66 -7.10 -4.71
CA GLU A 59 14.76 -8.00 -5.43
C GLU A 59 13.33 -7.48 -5.43
N TYR A 60 12.77 -7.13 -4.26
CA TYR A 60 11.45 -6.52 -4.13
C TYR A 60 11.28 -5.29 -5.04
N VAL A 61 12.28 -4.40 -5.10
CA VAL A 61 12.24 -3.21 -5.97
C VAL A 61 12.24 -3.61 -7.45
N ARG A 62 13.02 -4.62 -7.84
CA ARG A 62 13.01 -5.12 -9.23
C ARG A 62 11.65 -5.70 -9.59
N GLU A 63 11.11 -6.56 -8.73
CA GLU A 63 9.81 -7.20 -8.93
C GLU A 63 8.70 -6.15 -9.03
N THR A 64 8.62 -5.22 -8.07
CA THR A 64 7.67 -4.10 -8.05
C THR A 64 7.75 -3.26 -9.32
N ASN A 65 8.96 -2.96 -9.82
CA ASN A 65 9.11 -2.19 -11.07
C ASN A 65 8.69 -2.95 -12.33
N SER A 66 8.72 -4.29 -12.28
CA SER A 66 8.35 -5.17 -13.40
C SER A 66 6.93 -5.74 -13.29
N ALA A 67 6.25 -5.50 -12.17
CA ALA A 67 4.94 -6.08 -11.88
C ALA A 67 3.87 -5.54 -12.83
N ASP A 68 2.95 -6.43 -13.20
CA ASP A 68 1.76 -6.05 -13.93
C ASP A 68 0.72 -5.51 -12.95
N TYR A 69 0.44 -4.21 -13.05
CA TYR A 69 -0.58 -3.52 -12.28
C TYR A 69 -1.88 -3.36 -13.06
N SER A 70 -2.02 -4.02 -14.22
CA SER A 70 -3.26 -4.00 -14.98
C SER A 70 -4.32 -4.89 -14.33
N GLY A 71 -5.58 -4.53 -14.49
CA GLY A 71 -6.65 -5.29 -13.85
C GLY A 71 -8.01 -4.60 -13.95
N LYS A 72 -8.97 -5.13 -13.19
CA LYS A 72 -10.33 -4.59 -13.13
C LYS A 72 -10.46 -3.63 -11.95
N CYS A 73 -10.75 -2.36 -12.24
CA CYS A 73 -10.98 -1.34 -11.21
C CYS A 73 -12.13 -1.74 -10.28
N ASN A 74 -11.92 -1.65 -8.96
CA ASN A 74 -12.95 -2.02 -7.99
C ASN A 74 -14.16 -1.08 -7.99
N TRP A 75 -13.99 0.18 -8.41
CA TRP A 75 -15.07 1.17 -8.38
C TRP A 75 -15.93 1.15 -9.64
N CYS A 76 -15.33 1.33 -10.82
CA CYS A 76 -16.09 1.35 -12.08
C CYS A 76 -16.23 -0.01 -12.76
N GLY A 77 -15.51 -1.03 -12.29
CA GLY A 77 -15.53 -2.37 -12.87
C GLY A 77 -14.90 -2.49 -14.26
N LYS A 78 -14.28 -1.43 -14.80
CA LYS A 78 -13.60 -1.45 -16.10
C LYS A 78 -12.17 -1.94 -15.97
N HIS A 79 -11.64 -2.51 -17.05
CA HIS A 79 -10.22 -2.84 -17.11
C HIS A 79 -9.39 -1.57 -17.28
N ALA A 80 -8.25 -1.50 -16.59
CA ALA A 80 -7.27 -0.43 -16.68
C ALA A 80 -5.86 -1.03 -16.78
N GLU A 81 -4.98 -0.39 -17.54
CA GLU A 81 -3.58 -0.80 -17.68
C GLU A 81 -2.78 -0.61 -16.39
N ARG A 82 -3.27 0.25 -15.50
CA ARG A 82 -2.67 0.48 -14.18
C ARG A 82 -3.74 0.78 -13.14
N LEU A 83 -3.80 -0.06 -12.12
CA LEU A 83 -4.54 0.16 -10.89
C LEU A 83 -3.61 0.76 -9.83
N ILE A 84 -4.19 1.59 -8.98
CA ILE A 84 -3.50 2.32 -7.93
C ILE A 84 -4.20 1.96 -6.61
N PRO A 85 -3.47 1.49 -5.59
CA PRO A 85 -4.01 1.33 -4.25
C PRO A 85 -4.55 2.66 -3.74
N HIS A 86 -5.84 2.70 -3.42
CA HIS A 86 -6.53 3.93 -3.05
C HIS A 86 -7.58 3.64 -1.97
N ARG A 87 -7.79 4.60 -1.07
CA ARG A 87 -8.82 4.52 -0.02
C ARG A 87 -9.98 5.42 -0.38
N ASP A 88 -11.18 4.94 -0.11
CA ASP A 88 -12.38 5.78 -0.17
C ASP A 88 -12.32 6.80 0.97
N ILE A 89 -12.38 8.09 0.61
CA ILE A 89 -12.28 9.18 1.57
C ILE A 89 -13.47 9.18 2.54
N GLU A 90 -14.65 8.75 2.09
CA GLU A 90 -15.86 8.65 2.91
C GLU A 90 -15.77 7.52 3.96
N GLU A 91 -15.04 6.44 3.66
CA GLU A 91 -14.74 5.35 4.61
C GLU A 91 -13.64 5.73 5.62
N GLY A 92 -12.94 6.83 5.38
CA GLY A 92 -11.85 7.34 6.22
C GLY A 92 -10.50 6.67 5.98
N SER A 93 -9.46 7.24 6.60
CA SER A 93 -8.05 6.89 6.33
C SER A 93 -7.63 5.48 6.76
N HIS A 94 -8.49 4.75 7.47
CA HIS A 94 -8.22 3.41 8.01
C HIS A 94 -9.14 2.33 7.40
N GLY A 95 -9.91 2.69 6.37
CA GLY A 95 -10.93 1.83 5.74
C GLY A 95 -10.35 0.66 4.93
N ARG A 96 -11.04 0.23 3.88
CA ARG A 96 -10.48 -0.76 2.94
C ARG A 96 -9.51 -0.09 1.95
N VAL A 97 -8.51 -0.84 1.47
CA VAL A 97 -7.71 -0.44 0.30
C VAL A 97 -8.30 -1.08 -0.95
N TYR A 98 -8.57 -0.26 -1.96
CA TYR A 98 -9.11 -0.66 -3.25
C TYR A 98 -8.06 -0.49 -4.34
N GLU A 99 -8.12 -1.34 -5.37
CA GLU A 99 -7.36 -1.18 -6.60
C GLU A 99 -8.20 -0.38 -7.61
N VAL A 100 -7.84 0.90 -7.76
CA VAL A 100 -8.67 1.88 -8.47
C VAL A 100 -7.92 2.45 -9.67
N CYS A 101 -8.61 2.66 -10.79
CA CYS A 101 -8.01 3.31 -11.95
C CYS A 101 -7.89 4.83 -11.73
N LYS A 102 -6.87 5.44 -12.34
CA LYS A 102 -6.64 6.89 -12.27
C LYS A 102 -7.88 7.75 -12.57
N PRO A 103 -8.70 7.48 -13.60
CA PRO A 103 -9.91 8.28 -13.86
C PRO A 103 -10.91 8.30 -12.70
N CYS A 104 -11.03 7.19 -11.97
CA CYS A 104 -11.92 7.11 -10.81
C CYS A 104 -11.41 7.94 -9.63
N ILE A 105 -10.09 7.91 -9.38
CA ILE A 105 -9.44 8.73 -8.37
C ILE A 105 -9.57 10.22 -8.72
N ASP A 106 -9.31 10.58 -9.98
CA ASP A 106 -9.40 11.97 -10.44
C ASP A 106 -10.86 12.48 -10.36
N ALA A 107 -11.85 11.65 -10.71
CA ALA A 107 -13.27 12.00 -10.58
C ALA A 107 -13.73 12.11 -9.13
N GLU A 108 -13.19 11.31 -8.21
CA GLU A 108 -13.40 11.51 -6.77
C GLU A 108 -12.84 12.87 -6.34
N ARG A 109 -11.56 13.14 -6.60
CA ARG A 109 -10.92 14.41 -6.25
C ARG A 109 -11.69 15.63 -6.77
N GLN A 110 -12.15 15.59 -8.02
CA GLN A 110 -12.93 16.67 -8.60
C GLN A 110 -14.23 16.93 -7.83
N ARG A 111 -14.99 15.89 -7.43
CA ARG A 111 -16.22 16.08 -6.64
C ARG A 111 -15.94 16.78 -5.31
N TRP A 112 -14.86 16.38 -4.64
CA TRP A 112 -14.47 17.02 -3.37
C TRP A 112 -14.00 18.47 -3.56
N GLU A 113 -13.30 18.77 -4.65
CA GLU A 113 -12.91 20.15 -4.98
C GLU A 113 -14.14 21.03 -5.24
N GLU A 114 -15.14 20.52 -5.97
CA GLU A 114 -16.41 21.20 -6.22
C GLU A 114 -17.21 21.43 -4.92
N GLU A 115 -17.29 20.42 -4.04
CA GLU A 115 -17.96 20.54 -2.74
C GLU A 115 -17.26 21.52 -1.78
N ASP A 116 -15.92 21.60 -1.80
CA ASP A 116 -15.16 22.55 -0.98
C ASP A 116 -15.36 23.99 -1.49
N GLU A 117 -15.40 24.20 -2.81
CA GLU A 117 -15.65 25.51 -3.42
C GLU A 117 -17.09 26.01 -3.15
N GLU A 118 -18.09 25.14 -3.14
CA GLU A 118 -19.48 25.50 -2.78
C GLU A 118 -19.68 25.83 -1.29
N ARG A 119 -18.70 25.52 -0.43
CA ARG A 119 -18.78 25.74 1.03
C ARG A 119 -18.31 27.12 1.50
N TRP A 120 -17.80 27.96 0.59
CA TRP A 120 -17.27 29.30 0.85
C TRP A 120 -17.94 30.39 0.01
#